data_AF-A0A2E4ZQQ0-F1
#
_entry.id   AF-A0A2E4ZQQ0-F1
#
_cell.length_a   1.000
_cell.length_b   1.000
_cell.length_c   1.000
_cell.angle_alpha   90.00
_cell.angle_beta   90.00
_cell.angle_gamma   90.00
#
_symmetry.space_group_name_H-M   'P 1'
#
loop_
_entity.id
_entity.type
_entity.pdbx_description
1 polymer ?
#
loop_
_entity_poly.entity_id
_entity_poly.type
_entity_poly.pdbx_seq_one_letter_code
_entity_poly.pdbx_strand_id
1 'polypeptide(L)'
;MKNYPFFFAALALCLIFACNSGSEEQNPNYDANLASMKAMFDGFQSKTINPDLFADDFIEVGTGFQEEDRTKDESMQQWKMMTALMDAELVNAVYLPGIDTLTMSLDGSVRY
;
A
#
# COMPACT_ATOMS: atom_id res chain seq x y z
N MET A 1 2.40 -58.65 3.31
CA MET A 1 2.45 -57.18 3.31
C MET A 1 1.04 -56.67 3.58
N LYS A 2 0.80 -56.02 4.72
CA LYS A 2 -0.55 -55.54 5.08
C LYS A 2 -0.79 -54.21 4.37
N ASN A 3 -1.78 -54.17 3.49
CA ASN A 3 -2.20 -52.94 2.81
C ASN A 3 -3.01 -52.10 3.80
N TYR A 4 -2.57 -50.86 4.06
CA TYR A 4 -3.26 -49.90 4.93
C TYR A 4 -3.85 -48.74 4.12
N PRO A 5 -4.74 -49.00 3.14
CA PRO A 5 -5.27 -47.96 2.25
C PRO A 5 -5.98 -46.85 3.04
N PHE A 6 -6.57 -47.19 4.18
CA PHE A 6 -7.24 -46.23 5.08
C PHE A 6 -6.26 -45.27 5.77
N PHE A 7 -5.06 -45.74 6.12
CA PHE A 7 -4.05 -44.91 6.77
C PHE A 7 -3.45 -43.90 5.78
N PHE A 8 -3.22 -44.33 4.54
CA PHE A 8 -2.77 -43.44 3.46
C PHE A 8 -3.84 -42.42 3.05
N ALA A 9 -5.12 -42.82 3.01
CA ALA A 9 -6.23 -41.91 2.74
C ALA A 9 -6.43 -40.87 3.85
N ALA A 10 -6.32 -41.27 5.12
CA ALA A 10 -6.41 -40.36 6.26
C ALA A 10 -5.24 -39.36 6.28
N LEU A 11 -4.02 -39.81 5.99
CA LEU A 11 -2.84 -38.95 5.90
C LEU A 11 -2.96 -37.94 4.74
N ALA A 12 -3.44 -38.37 3.58
CA ALA A 12 -3.68 -37.48 2.43
C ALA A 12 -4.75 -36.42 2.74
N LEU A 13 -5.82 -36.78 3.46
CA LEU A 13 -6.85 -35.83 3.89
C LEU A 13 -6.28 -34.79 4.88
N CYS A 14 -5.46 -35.21 5.84
CA CYS A 14 -4.79 -34.29 6.76
C CYS A 14 -3.84 -33.31 6.05
N LEU A 15 -3.14 -33.75 5.00
CA LEU A 15 -2.28 -32.89 4.18
C LEU A 15 -3.07 -31.84 3.39
N ILE A 16 -4.27 -32.19 2.88
CA ILE A 16 -5.13 -31.24 2.16
C ILE A 16 -5.69 -30.17 3.12
N PHE A 17 -6.07 -30.53 4.34
CA PHE A 17 -6.50 -29.55 5.35
C PHE A 17 -5.35 -28.72 5.92
N ALA A 18 -4.13 -29.25 5.98
CA ALA A 18 -2.94 -28.50 6.43
C ALA A 18 -2.41 -27.53 5.36
N CYS A 19 -2.61 -27.82 4.07
CA CYS A 19 -2.28 -26.91 2.96
C CYS A 19 -3.33 -25.85 2.69
N ASN A 20 -4.48 -25.88 3.37
CA ASN A 20 -5.37 -24.74 3.44
C ASN A 20 -4.80 -23.78 4.50
N SER A 21 -3.61 -23.24 4.22
CA SER A 21 -3.08 -22.05 4.89
C SER A 21 -4.22 -21.04 4.88
N GLY A 22 -4.62 -20.59 6.09
CA GLY A 22 -5.78 -19.72 6.27
C GLY A 22 -5.81 -18.59 5.24
N SER A 23 -7.03 -18.14 4.91
CA SER A 23 -7.28 -17.04 3.96
C SER A 23 -6.09 -16.08 3.92
N GLU A 24 -5.41 -15.98 2.78
CA GLU A 24 -4.35 -15.00 2.59
C GLU A 24 -4.90 -13.67 3.12
N GLU A 25 -4.31 -13.15 4.19
CA GLU A 25 -4.77 -11.92 4.80
C GLU A 25 -4.63 -10.86 3.71
N GLN A 26 -5.76 -10.42 3.17
CA GLN A 26 -5.79 -9.50 2.06
C GLN A 26 -5.67 -8.09 2.62
N ASN A 27 -4.68 -7.33 2.15
CA ASN A 27 -4.52 -5.95 2.56
C ASN A 27 -5.81 -5.17 2.21
N PRO A 28 -6.53 -4.62 3.21
CA PRO A 28 -7.87 -4.10 2.98
C PRO A 28 -7.85 -2.95 1.97
N ASN A 29 -8.73 -3.00 0.97
CA ASN A 29 -8.85 -1.99 -0.09
C ASN A 29 -7.58 -1.73 -0.90
N TYR A 30 -6.65 -2.70 -0.96
CA TYR A 30 -5.35 -2.53 -1.62
C TYR A 30 -5.44 -1.97 -3.05
N ASP A 31 -6.29 -2.54 -3.90
CA ASP A 31 -6.38 -2.12 -5.31
C ASP A 31 -6.89 -0.68 -5.46
N ALA A 32 -7.84 -0.27 -4.61
CA ALA A 32 -8.36 1.09 -4.61
C ALA A 32 -7.30 2.08 -4.13
N ASN A 33 -6.59 1.75 -3.05
CA ASN A 33 -5.54 2.61 -2.49
C ASN A 33 -4.33 2.69 -3.42
N LEU A 34 -3.99 1.59 -4.09
CA LEU A 34 -2.95 1.56 -5.13
C LEU A 34 -3.33 2.45 -6.31
N ALA A 35 -4.59 2.44 -6.75
CA ALA A 35 -5.07 3.31 -7.82
C ALA A 35 -4.95 4.79 -7.43
N SER A 36 -5.34 5.16 -6.21
CA SER A 36 -5.19 6.53 -5.70
C SER A 36 -3.72 6.96 -5.65
N MET A 37 -2.82 6.09 -5.18
CA MET A 37 -1.39 6.39 -5.10
C MET A 37 -0.75 6.54 -6.50
N LYS A 38 -1.13 5.70 -7.47
CA LYS A 38 -0.69 5.86 -8.86
C LYS A 38 -1.16 7.18 -9.47
N ALA A 39 -2.43 7.53 -9.26
CA ALA A 39 -2.97 8.80 -9.73
C ALA A 39 -2.25 10.01 -9.11
N MET A 40 -1.80 9.91 -7.86
CA MET A 40 -0.96 10.92 -7.24
C MET A 40 0.39 11.05 -7.97
N PHE A 41 1.11 9.95 -8.23
CA PHE A 41 2.38 10.00 -8.99
C PHE A 41 2.21 10.52 -10.40
N ASP A 42 1.16 10.08 -11.11
CA ASP A 42 0.83 10.59 -12.43
C ASP A 42 0.61 12.12 -12.38
N GLY A 43 -0.04 12.62 -11.33
CA GLY A 43 -0.22 14.05 -11.08
C GLY A 43 1.10 14.79 -10.89
N PHE A 44 2.05 14.23 -10.14
CA PHE A 44 3.39 14.81 -9.97
C PHE A 44 4.18 14.80 -11.28
N GLN A 45 4.20 13.67 -12.01
CA GLN A 45 4.95 13.52 -13.26
C GLN A 45 4.37 14.37 -14.40
N SER A 46 3.03 14.54 -14.44
CA SER A 46 2.35 15.42 -15.38
C SER A 46 2.24 16.88 -14.92
N LYS A 47 2.77 17.22 -13.74
CA LYS A 47 2.70 18.55 -13.11
C LYS A 47 1.26 19.07 -12.95
N THR A 48 0.31 18.15 -12.86
CA THR A 48 -1.13 18.42 -12.76
C THR A 48 -1.72 17.59 -11.61
N ILE A 49 -1.34 17.95 -10.38
CA ILE A 49 -1.81 17.27 -9.17
C ILE A 49 -3.30 17.56 -8.97
N ASN A 50 -4.10 16.50 -8.82
CA ASN A 50 -5.53 16.60 -8.54
C ASN A 50 -5.78 16.68 -7.01
N PRO A 51 -6.27 17.81 -6.47
CA PRO A 51 -6.55 17.96 -5.04
C PRO A 51 -7.68 17.05 -4.53
N ASP A 52 -8.56 16.59 -5.42
CA ASP A 52 -9.70 15.73 -5.06
C ASP A 52 -9.28 14.29 -4.71
N LEU A 53 -8.01 13.92 -4.97
CA LEU A 53 -7.43 12.65 -4.52
C LEU A 53 -7.20 12.61 -3.00
N PHE A 54 -7.18 13.77 -2.35
CA PHE A 54 -6.85 13.91 -0.94
C PHE A 54 -8.11 14.24 -0.13
N ALA A 55 -8.26 13.60 1.03
CA ALA A 55 -9.35 13.89 1.97
C ALA A 55 -9.24 15.32 2.51
N ASP A 56 -10.35 15.91 2.97
CA ASP A 56 -10.37 17.28 3.48
C ASP A 56 -9.51 17.47 4.74
N ASP A 57 -9.33 16.42 5.52
CA ASP A 57 -8.47 16.35 6.71
C ASP A 57 -7.07 15.80 6.42
N PHE A 58 -6.66 15.76 5.15
CA PHE A 58 -5.32 15.32 4.77
C PHE A 58 -4.23 16.16 5.44
N ILE A 59 -3.24 15.45 5.98
CA ILE A 59 -2.01 16.01 6.57
C ILE A 59 -0.81 15.38 5.87
N GLU A 60 0.07 16.22 5.33
CA GLU A 60 1.41 15.81 4.91
C GLU A 60 2.35 15.87 6.13
N VAL A 61 2.85 14.71 6.54
CA VAL A 61 3.79 14.61 7.67
C VAL A 61 5.19 15.01 7.22
N GLY A 62 5.77 16.01 7.88
CA GLY A 62 7.13 16.47 7.61
C GLY A 62 8.16 15.37 7.86
N THR A 63 9.12 15.21 6.96
CA THR A 63 10.17 14.18 7.09
C THR A 63 11.54 14.76 7.44
N GLY A 64 11.68 16.08 7.37
CA GLY A 64 12.88 16.83 7.75
C GLY A 64 13.00 17.06 9.26
N PHE A 65 14.22 17.38 9.70
CA PHE A 65 14.49 17.75 11.09
C PHE A 65 13.76 19.05 11.45
N GLN A 66 12.86 18.98 12.44
CA GLN A 66 11.98 20.10 12.86
C GLN A 66 11.08 20.61 11.73
N GLU A 67 10.76 19.76 10.75
CA GLU A 67 9.75 20.11 9.74
C GLU A 67 8.36 19.98 10.36
N GLU A 68 7.55 21.02 10.21
CA GLU A 68 6.15 21.02 10.63
C GLU A 68 5.29 20.26 9.61
N ASP A 69 4.26 19.58 10.12
CA ASP A 69 3.24 18.96 9.29
C ASP A 69 2.42 20.03 8.55
N ARG A 70 1.94 19.69 7.36
CA ARG A 70 1.19 20.60 6.50
C ARG A 70 -0.23 20.12 6.29
N THR A 71 -1.17 21.05 6.30
CA THR A 71 -2.54 20.82 5.86
C THR A 71 -2.60 20.53 4.36
N LYS A 72 -3.73 19.99 3.87
CA LYS A 72 -4.01 19.84 2.43
C LYS A 72 -3.71 21.09 1.62
N ASP A 73 -4.21 22.24 2.05
CA ASP A 73 -4.03 23.49 1.31
C ASP A 73 -2.56 23.91 1.23
N GLU A 74 -1.82 23.80 2.33
CA GLU A 74 -0.38 24.08 2.38
C GLU A 74 0.41 23.13 1.50
N SER A 75 0.08 21.84 1.55
CA SER A 75 0.70 20.78 0.73
C SER A 75 0.49 21.04 -0.77
N MET A 76 -0.75 21.36 -1.19
CA MET A 76 -1.05 21.68 -2.60
C MET A 76 -0.25 22.89 -3.09
N GLN A 77 -0.14 23.94 -2.25
CA GLN A 77 0.64 25.13 -2.60
C GLN A 77 2.13 24.81 -2.75
N GLN A 78 2.70 24.04 -1.83
CA GLN A 78 4.10 23.64 -1.89
C GLN A 78 4.39 22.74 -3.09
N TRP A 79 3.56 21.73 -3.35
CA TRP A 79 3.78 20.81 -4.45
C TRP A 79 3.62 21.49 -5.81
N LYS A 80 2.73 22.48 -5.92
CA LYS A 80 2.65 23.35 -7.11
C LYS A 80 3.95 24.12 -7.33
N MET A 81 4.56 24.65 -6.27
CA MET A 81 5.87 25.29 -6.36
C MET A 81 6.96 24.28 -6.75
N MET A 82 6.98 23.11 -6.12
CA MET A 82 7.99 22.08 -6.40
C MET A 82 7.92 21.57 -7.85
N THR A 83 6.74 21.22 -8.33
CA THR A 83 6.54 20.72 -9.71
C THR A 83 6.82 21.78 -10.79
N ALA A 84 6.79 23.07 -10.44
CA ALA A 84 7.22 24.15 -11.32
C ALA A 84 8.76 24.26 -11.42
N LEU A 85 9.49 23.83 -10.39
CA LEU A 85 10.95 23.96 -10.31
C LEU A 85 11.68 22.65 -10.64
N MET A 86 11.04 21.51 -10.40
CA MET A 86 11.63 20.17 -10.50
C MET A 86 10.84 19.29 -11.47
N ASP A 87 11.55 18.37 -12.10
CA ASP A 87 11.00 17.36 -13.01
C ASP A 87 11.26 15.97 -12.42
N ALA A 88 10.53 15.64 -11.35
CA ALA A 88 10.68 14.37 -10.67
C ALA A 88 9.99 13.25 -11.46
N GLU A 89 10.69 12.14 -11.65
CA GLU A 89 10.17 10.95 -12.30
C GLU A 89 10.29 9.76 -11.35
N LEU A 90 9.21 8.99 -11.18
CA LEU A 90 9.23 7.76 -10.42
C LEU A 90 9.75 6.62 -11.30
N VAL A 91 10.94 6.08 -10.96
CA VAL A 91 11.61 5.03 -11.73
C VAL A 91 11.63 3.73 -10.94
N ASN A 92 11.27 2.60 -11.57
CA ASN A 92 11.30 1.25 -10.99
C ASN A 92 10.44 1.07 -9.71
N ALA A 93 9.24 1.66 -9.67
CA ALA A 93 8.35 1.53 -8.52
C ALA A 93 7.92 0.07 -8.26
N VAL A 94 8.00 -0.36 -7.00
CA VAL A 94 7.48 -1.65 -6.53
C VAL A 94 6.45 -1.38 -5.45
N TYR A 95 5.19 -1.69 -5.75
CA TYR A 95 4.09 -1.45 -4.83
C TYR A 95 3.92 -2.61 -3.87
N LEU A 96 4.05 -2.34 -2.58
CA LEU A 96 3.97 -3.31 -1.50
C LEU A 96 2.78 -3.02 -0.57
N PRO A 97 2.13 -4.07 -0.03
CA PRO A 97 1.17 -3.91 1.05
C PRO A 97 1.81 -3.22 2.27
N GLY A 98 1.08 -2.26 2.83
CA GLY A 98 1.45 -1.61 4.07
C GLY A 98 1.13 -2.45 5.31
N ILE A 99 1.82 -2.11 6.39
CA ILE A 99 1.62 -2.70 7.71
C ILE A 99 1.57 -1.61 8.77
N ASP A 100 0.76 -1.83 9.79
CA ASP A 100 0.84 -1.12 11.06
C ASP A 100 2.10 -1.61 11.79
N THR A 101 2.98 -0.71 12.18
CA THR A 101 4.29 -1.04 12.76
C THR A 101 4.22 -1.48 14.23
N LEU A 102 3.09 -1.26 14.90
CA LEU A 102 2.85 -1.68 16.28
C LEU A 102 2.23 -3.08 16.32
N THR A 103 1.27 -3.35 15.44
CA THR A 103 0.53 -4.63 15.40
C THR A 103 1.13 -5.65 14.43
N MET A 104 1.93 -5.17 13.45
CA MET A 104 2.50 -5.96 12.35
C MET A 104 1.44 -6.58 11.42
N SER A 105 0.20 -6.09 11.48
CA SER A 105 -0.91 -6.49 10.61
C SER A 105 -1.02 -5.57 9.39
N LEU A 106 -1.67 -6.06 8.33
CA LEU A 106 -1.96 -5.26 7.14
C LEU A 106 -2.96 -4.15 7.47
N ASP A 107 -2.66 -2.92 7.06
CA ASP A 107 -3.39 -1.70 7.49
C ASP A 107 -4.17 -1.01 6.36
N GLY A 108 -4.13 -1.56 5.16
CA GLY A 108 -4.74 -0.99 3.96
C GLY A 108 -3.85 -0.01 3.21
N SER A 109 -2.76 0.47 3.81
CA SER A 109 -1.85 1.40 3.13
C SER A 109 -1.05 0.69 2.03
N VAL A 110 -0.47 1.50 1.13
CA VAL A 110 0.40 1.02 0.06
C VAL A 110 1.74 1.73 0.19
N ARG A 111 2.83 0.97 0.06
CA ARG A 111 4.22 1.46 0.08
C ARG A 111 4.81 1.31 -1.32
N TYR A 112 5.75 2.16 -1.71
CA TYR A 112 6.34 2.21 -3.06
C TYR A 112 7.85 2.41 -3.04
#